data_AF-A0A967FUX2-F1
#
_entry.id   AF-A0A967FUX2-F1
#
_cell.length_a   1.000
_cell.length_b   1.000
_cell.length_c   1.000
_cell.angle_alpha   90.00
_cell.angle_beta   90.00
_cell.angle_gamma   90.00
#
_symmetry.space_group_name_H-M   'P 1'
#
loop_
_entity.id
_entity.type
_entity.pdbx_description
1 polymer ?
#
loop_
_entity_poly.entity_id
_entity_poly.type
_entity_poly.pdbx_seq_one_letter_code
_entity_poly.pdbx_strand_id
1 'polypeptide(L)'
;MRRAVVMVIDGLRADMVGAHYTPRLADIVERSRWFTGQRSVFPSATRVNSASIATGCWPKSHGLAGNAIALDEGEGLQAVSVGPPDFRDRLRRATGRTLHRPTLSERLRPHGGAVIYSNSSAGSA
;
A
#
# COMPACT_ATOMS: atom_id res chain seq x y z
N MET A 1 10.02 -15.56 19.80
CA MET A 1 10.23 -14.69 18.63
C MET A 1 9.30 -13.49 18.74
N ARG A 2 9.75 -12.27 18.46
CA ARG A 2 8.88 -11.08 18.45
C ARG A 2 8.16 -11.02 17.10
N ARG A 3 6.87 -10.70 17.11
CA ARG A 3 6.05 -10.51 15.91
C ARG A 3 5.59 -9.06 15.86
N ALA A 4 5.56 -8.48 14.68
CA ALA A 4 4.97 -7.18 14.43
C ALA A 4 3.73 -7.38 13.53
N VAL A 5 2.67 -6.64 13.82
CA VAL A 5 1.44 -6.62 13.02
C VAL A 5 1.26 -5.21 12.50
N VAL A 6 1.09 -5.09 11.18
CA VAL A 6 0.72 -3.84 10.52
C VAL A 6 -0.71 -3.98 10.04
N MET A 7 -1.60 -3.14 10.56
CA MET A 7 -3.00 -3.09 10.14
C MET A 7 -3.21 -1.84 9.29
N VAL A 8 -3.74 -2.03 8.08
CA VAL A 8 -4.10 -0.94 7.17
C VAL A 8 -5.62 -0.93 7.02
N ILE A 9 -6.24 0.20 7.39
CA ILE A 9 -7.68 0.41 7.25
C ILE A 9 -7.86 1.48 6.17
N ASP A 10 -8.24 1.05 4.97
CA ASP A 10 -8.42 1.97 3.83
C ASP A 10 -9.54 2.98 4.11
N GLY A 11 -9.34 4.23 3.69
CA GLY A 11 -10.28 5.33 3.90
C GLY A 11 -10.42 5.82 5.35
N LEU A 12 -9.69 5.26 6.33
CA LEU A 12 -9.75 5.72 7.72
C LEU A 12 -8.98 7.03 7.91
N ARG A 13 -9.72 8.15 7.92
CA ARG A 13 -9.15 9.44 8.32
C ARG A 13 -8.97 9.52 9.83
N ALA A 14 -8.00 10.30 10.28
CA ALA A 14 -7.71 10.46 11.71
C ALA A 14 -8.91 10.99 12.52
N ASP A 15 -9.74 11.86 11.94
CA ASP A 15 -10.94 12.43 12.56
C ASP A 15 -12.11 11.44 12.68
N MET A 16 -12.02 10.26 12.05
CA MET A 16 -12.99 9.17 12.24
C MET A 16 -12.68 8.30 13.47
N VAL A 17 -11.52 8.49 14.09
CA VAL A 17 -11.11 7.74 15.28
C VAL A 17 -11.68 8.42 16.53
N GLY A 18 -12.64 7.78 17.18
CA GLY A 18 -13.30 8.32 18.37
C GLY A 18 -14.32 7.36 18.97
N ALA A 19 -14.65 7.58 20.25
CA ALA A 19 -15.49 6.68 21.04
C ALA A 19 -16.89 6.43 20.45
N HIS A 20 -17.43 7.37 19.69
CA HIS A 20 -18.78 7.28 19.15
C HIS A 20 -18.90 6.30 17.97
N TYR A 21 -18.00 6.38 16.97
CA TYR A 21 -18.06 5.54 15.76
C TYR A 21 -17.05 4.39 15.77
N THR A 22 -15.92 4.53 16.44
CA THR A 22 -14.80 3.57 16.41
C THR A 22 -14.23 3.30 17.82
N PRO A 23 -15.07 2.86 18.79
CA PRO A 23 -14.67 2.73 20.19
C PRO A 23 -13.45 1.83 20.40
N ARG A 24 -13.34 0.72 19.64
CA ARG A 24 -12.18 -0.17 19.73
C ARG A 24 -10.88 0.45 19.20
N LEU A 25 -10.95 1.36 18.23
CA LEU A 25 -9.78 2.09 17.76
C LEU A 25 -9.40 3.20 18.75
N ALA A 26 -10.37 3.87 19.35
CA ALA A 26 -10.14 4.83 20.42
C ALA A 26 -9.41 4.17 21.61
N ASP A 27 -9.87 3.00 22.04
CA ASP A 27 -9.21 2.19 23.08
C ASP A 27 -7.72 1.89 22.75
N ILE A 28 -7.41 1.61 21.48
CA ILE A 28 -6.04 1.35 21.03
C ILE A 28 -5.21 2.64 21.10
N VAL A 29 -5.76 3.76 20.63
CA VAL A 29 -5.09 5.07 20.65
C VAL A 29 -4.72 5.48 22.08
N GLU A 30 -5.64 5.35 23.04
CA GLU A 30 -5.40 5.71 24.45
C GLU A 30 -4.24 4.95 25.10
N ARG A 31 -3.98 3.71 24.65
CA ARG A 31 -2.93 2.84 25.19
C ARG A 31 -1.68 2.76 24.32
N SER A 32 -1.57 3.61 23.30
CA SER A 32 -0.48 3.57 22.32
C SER A 32 0.13 4.94 22.05
N ARG A 33 1.20 4.96 21.25
CA ARG A 33 1.74 6.21 20.74
C ARG A 33 0.96 6.63 19.50
N TRP A 34 0.26 7.76 19.60
CA TRP A 34 -0.49 8.34 18.49
C TRP A 34 0.30 9.41 17.75
N PHE A 35 0.38 9.29 16.42
CA PHE A 35 1.10 10.23 15.55
C PHE A 35 0.11 11.09 14.74
N THR A 36 -0.26 12.25 15.27
CA THR A 36 -1.23 13.18 14.66
C THR A 36 -0.71 13.92 13.42
N GLY A 37 0.61 13.94 13.22
CA GLY A 37 1.26 14.59 12.08
C GLY A 37 1.41 13.71 10.84
N GLN A 38 0.81 12.51 10.82
CA GLN A 38 0.88 11.61 9.67
C GLN A 38 0.16 12.21 8.47
N ARG A 39 0.79 12.14 7.30
CA ARG A 39 0.24 12.60 6.02
C ARG A 39 0.34 11.49 4.99
N SER A 40 -0.63 11.43 4.10
CA SER A 40 -0.58 10.58 2.91
C SER A 40 0.48 11.08 1.94
N VAL A 41 0.92 10.20 1.03
CA VAL A 41 1.72 10.59 -0.13
C VAL A 41 0.83 11.24 -1.20
N PHE A 42 1.43 11.99 -2.13
CA PHE A 42 0.71 12.51 -3.30
C PHE A 42 0.95 11.62 -4.54
N PRO A 43 -0.10 11.25 -5.30
CA PRO A 43 -1.52 11.49 -5.01
C PRO A 43 -2.03 10.60 -3.86
N SER A 44 -3.02 11.10 -3.10
CA SER A 44 -3.65 10.38 -1.98
C SER A 44 -4.60 9.29 -2.50
N ALA A 45 -4.05 8.30 -3.20
CA ALA A 45 -4.76 7.18 -3.79
C ALA A 45 -4.33 5.86 -3.13
N THR A 46 -5.27 4.91 -3.00
CA THR A 46 -5.05 3.62 -2.32
C THR A 46 -3.78 2.92 -2.78
N ARG A 47 -3.61 2.68 -4.09
CA ARG A 47 -2.47 1.87 -4.59
C ARG A 47 -1.12 2.57 -4.40
N VAL A 48 -1.11 3.89 -4.54
CA VAL A 48 0.09 4.72 -4.31
C VAL A 48 0.50 4.67 -2.85
N ASN A 49 -0.46 4.84 -1.93
CA ASN A 49 -0.21 4.74 -0.48
C ASN A 49 0.24 3.34 -0.08
N SER A 50 -0.41 2.28 -0.58
CA SER A 50 -0.03 0.89 -0.29
C SER A 50 1.41 0.61 -0.75
N ALA A 51 1.81 1.07 -1.93
CA ALA A 51 3.19 0.93 -2.40
C ALA A 51 4.19 1.73 -1.54
N SER A 52 3.82 2.92 -1.09
CA SER A 52 4.64 3.73 -0.18
C SER A 52 4.79 3.07 1.20
N ILE A 53 3.72 2.52 1.78
CA ILE A 53 3.75 1.75 3.04
C ILE A 53 4.61 0.50 2.88
N ALA A 54 4.40 -0.24 1.78
CA ALA A 54 5.12 -1.48 1.53
C ALA A 54 6.63 -1.25 1.33
N THR A 55 7.05 -0.13 0.75
CA THR A 55 8.47 0.12 0.41
C THR A 55 9.19 1.11 1.33
N GLY A 56 8.45 1.87 2.14
CA GLY A 56 8.97 3.02 2.89
C GLY A 56 9.48 4.16 1.99
N CYS A 57 9.06 4.21 0.73
CA CYS A 57 9.57 5.14 -0.28
C CYS A 57 8.46 6.05 -0.83
N TRP A 58 8.83 7.21 -1.37
CA TRP A 58 7.90 8.10 -2.09
C TRP A 58 7.48 7.53 -3.46
N PRO A 59 6.36 7.99 -4.05
CA PRO A 59 5.88 7.54 -5.36
C PRO A 59 6.91 7.60 -6.48
N LYS A 60 7.66 8.69 -6.56
CA LYS A 60 8.79 8.84 -7.50
C LYS A 60 9.81 7.71 -7.38
N SER A 61 10.01 7.16 -6.18
CA SER A 61 11.00 6.13 -5.92
C SER A 61 10.48 4.72 -6.17
N HIS A 62 9.22 4.41 -5.84
CA HIS A 62 8.67 3.05 -6.03
C HIS A 62 8.01 2.86 -7.41
N GLY A 63 7.68 3.92 -8.14
CA GLY A 63 7.26 3.88 -9.54
C GLY A 63 5.76 3.72 -9.79
N LEU A 64 4.94 3.68 -8.74
CA LEU A 64 3.48 3.53 -8.87
C LEU A 64 2.82 4.88 -8.61
N ALA A 65 2.46 5.59 -9.68
CA ALA A 65 2.06 6.99 -9.61
C ALA A 65 0.54 7.23 -9.46
N GLY A 66 -0.29 6.20 -9.58
CA GLY A 66 -1.74 6.35 -9.49
C GLY A 66 -2.48 5.02 -9.40
N ASN A 67 -3.81 5.09 -9.27
CA ASN A 67 -4.70 3.93 -9.43
C ASN A 67 -4.94 3.59 -10.92
N ALA A 68 -4.55 4.48 -11.82
CA ALA A 68 -4.33 4.21 -13.23
C ALA A 68 -2.97 4.80 -13.63
N ILE A 69 -2.26 4.14 -14.53
CA ILE A 69 -0.96 4.57 -15.02
C ILE A 69 -0.94 4.56 -16.55
N ALA A 70 -0.08 5.37 -17.15
CA ALA A 70 0.27 5.20 -18.55
C ALA A 70 1.26 4.02 -18.65
N LEU A 71 0.87 2.97 -19.36
CA LEU A 71 1.69 1.78 -19.58
C LEU A 71 1.75 1.50 -21.08
N ASP A 72 2.95 1.23 -21.58
CA ASP A 72 3.17 0.74 -22.93
C ASP A 72 3.37 -0.78 -22.88
N GLU A 73 2.48 -1.50 -23.55
CA GLU A 73 2.52 -2.97 -23.69
C GLU A 73 2.85 -3.41 -25.13
N GLY A 74 3.34 -2.49 -25.97
CA GLY A 74 3.71 -2.72 -27.38
C GLY A 74 2.93 -1.88 -28.39
N GLU A 75 1.85 -1.21 -27.95
CA GLU A 75 0.94 -0.41 -28.77
C GLU A 75 0.95 1.08 -28.37
N GLY A 76 2.04 1.52 -27.73
CA GLY A 76 2.18 2.88 -27.19
C GLY A 76 1.53 3.04 -25.81
N LEU A 77 1.64 4.25 -25.25
CA LEU A 77 1.17 4.55 -23.90
C LEU A 77 -0.37 4.56 -23.80
N GLN A 78 -0.90 3.67 -22.96
CA GLN A 78 -2.33 3.57 -22.68
C GLN A 78 -2.61 3.73 -21.19
N ALA A 79 -3.76 4.32 -20.84
CA ALA A 79 -4.20 4.40 -19.45
C ALA A 79 -4.69 3.02 -18.97
N VAL A 80 -3.98 2.43 -18.01
CA VAL A 80 -4.25 1.10 -17.47
C VAL A 80 -4.59 1.20 -15.99
N SER A 81 -5.73 0.63 -15.60
CA SER A 81 -6.12 0.50 -14.19
C SER A 81 -5.20 -0.47 -13.44
N VAL A 82 -4.81 -0.08 -12.23
CA VAL A 82 -4.00 -0.88 -11.29
C VAL A 82 -4.88 -1.87 -10.49
N GLY A 83 -6.21 -1.69 -10.57
CA GLY A 83 -7.20 -2.49 -9.86
C GLY A 83 -7.15 -4.00 -10.16
N PRO A 84 -7.18 -4.42 -11.44
CA PRO A 84 -7.27 -5.83 -11.82
C PRO A 84 -6.16 -6.72 -11.22
N PRO A 85 -6.45 -7.98 -10.87
CA PRO A 85 -5.48 -8.88 -10.24
C PRO A 85 -4.29 -9.24 -11.13
N ASP A 86 -4.49 -9.22 -12.45
CA ASP A 86 -3.46 -9.49 -13.47
C ASP A 86 -2.55 -8.28 -13.71
N PHE A 87 -2.88 -7.09 -13.18
CA PHE A 87 -2.10 -5.86 -13.39
C PHE A 87 -0.64 -6.04 -13.01
N ARG A 88 -0.35 -6.74 -11.90
CA ARG A 88 1.03 -6.97 -11.46
C ARG A 88 1.85 -7.70 -12.53
N ASP A 89 1.25 -8.72 -13.14
CA ASP A 89 1.94 -9.53 -14.14
C ASP A 89 2.04 -8.80 -15.48
N ARG A 90 1.03 -7.99 -15.85
CA ARG A 90 1.10 -7.03 -16.96
C ARG A 90 2.26 -6.04 -16.79
N LEU A 91 2.32 -5.38 -15.64
CA LEU A 91 3.37 -4.42 -15.32
C LEU A 91 4.77 -5.06 -15.37
N ARG A 92 4.90 -6.29 -14.87
CA ARG A 92 6.18 -7.02 -14.92
C ARG A 92 6.56 -7.42 -16.34
N ARG A 93 5.60 -7.79 -17.20
CA ARG A 93 5.87 -8.06 -18.63
C ARG A 93 6.35 -6.80 -19.35
N ALA A 94 5.70 -5.67 -19.11
CA ALA A 94 6.01 -4.40 -19.77
C ALA A 94 7.32 -3.76 -19.28
N THR A 95 7.64 -3.86 -17.98
CA THR A 95 8.73 -3.08 -17.36
C THR A 95 9.85 -3.93 -16.73
N GLY A 96 9.70 -5.26 -16.75
CA GLY A 96 10.60 -6.21 -16.10
C GLY A 96 10.48 -6.27 -14.57
N ARG A 97 9.65 -5.43 -13.94
CA ARG A 97 9.50 -5.36 -12.47
C ARG A 97 8.11 -4.87 -12.05
N THR A 98 7.78 -4.98 -10.77
CA THR A 98 6.50 -4.47 -10.23
C THR A 98 6.68 -3.11 -9.55
N LEU A 99 7.59 -3.02 -8.59
CA LEU A 99 8.00 -1.75 -7.98
C LEU A 99 9.50 -1.55 -8.20
N HIS A 100 9.95 -0.30 -8.18
CA HIS A 100 11.37 0.04 -8.32
C HIS A 100 12.16 -0.09 -7.01
N ARG A 101 11.49 -0.39 -5.90
CA ARG A 101 12.08 -0.52 -4.56
C ARG A 101 11.58 -1.80 -3.89
N PRO A 102 12.44 -2.49 -3.13
CA PRO A 102 12.03 -3.70 -2.43
C PRO A 102 11.04 -3.38 -1.32
N THR A 103 10.01 -4.20 -1.20
CA THR A 103 9.02 -4.09 -0.13
C THR A 103 9.57 -4.61 1.20
N LEU A 104 8.85 -4.31 2.29
CA LEU A 104 9.10 -4.84 3.61
C LEU A 104 9.04 -6.38 3.60
N SER A 105 8.10 -6.98 2.89
CA SER A 105 8.00 -8.45 2.78
C SER A 105 9.19 -9.06 2.04
N GLU A 106 9.69 -8.40 0.99
CA GLU A 106 10.92 -8.82 0.29
C GLU A 106 12.15 -8.70 1.19
N ARG A 107 12.27 -7.61 1.94
CA ARG A 107 13.37 -7.40 2.91
C ARG A 107 13.31 -8.38 4.09
N LEU A 108 12.13 -8.83 4.48
CA LEU A 108 11.95 -9.79 5.58
C LEU A 108 12.11 -11.26 5.17
N ARG A 109 12.30 -11.58 3.87
CA ARG A 109 12.56 -12.96 3.40
C ARG A 109 13.65 -13.69 4.20
N PRO A 110 14.86 -13.12 4.45
CA PRO A 110 15.89 -13.78 5.28
C PRO A 110 15.54 -13.86 6.78
N HIS A 111 14.44 -13.25 7.22
CA HIS A 111 14.03 -13.13 8.62
C HIS A 111 12.71 -13.88 8.92
N GLY A 112 12.35 -14.88 8.12
CA GLY A 112 11.12 -15.66 8.28
C GLY A 112 9.92 -15.13 7.49
N GLY A 113 10.12 -14.07 6.69
CA GLY A 113 9.13 -13.55 5.76
C GLY A 113 8.02 -12.72 6.42
N ALA A 114 6.93 -12.55 5.69
CA ALA A 114 5.73 -11.86 6.14
C ALA A 114 4.51 -12.67 5.71
N VAL A 115 3.47 -12.69 6.55
CA VAL A 115 2.16 -13.24 6.20
C VAL A 115 1.21 -12.08 5.97
N ILE A 116 0.58 -12.06 4.80
CA ILE A 116 -0.27 -10.95 4.36
C ILE A 116 -1.70 -11.47 4.21
N TYR A 117 -2.64 -10.78 4.85
CA TYR A 117 -4.07 -11.01 4.72
C TYR A 117 -4.72 -9.72 4.21
N SER A 118 -5.64 -9.84 3.26
CA SER A 118 -6.43 -8.72 2.77
C SER A 118 -7.84 -9.19 2.48
N ASN A 119 -8.82 -8.38 2.87
CA ASN A 119 -10.22 -8.49 2.47
C ASN A 119 -10.64 -7.34 1.54
N SER A 120 -9.67 -6.54 1.07
CA SER A 120 -9.90 -5.47 0.10
C SER A 120 -10.02 -6.06 -1.32
N SER A 121 -10.39 -5.21 -2.29
CA SER A 121 -10.56 -5.63 -3.68
C SER A 121 -9.35 -6.40 -4.23
N ALA A 122 -9.58 -7.30 -5.18
CA ALA A 122 -8.54 -8.12 -5.79
C ALA A 122 -7.35 -7.23 -6.23
N GLY A 123 -6.12 -7.65 -5.92
CA GLY A 123 -4.88 -6.90 -6.21
C GLY A 123 -4.46 -5.86 -5.16
N SER A 124 -5.22 -5.64 -4.09
CA SER A 124 -4.88 -4.72 -3.00
C SER A 124 -3.74 -5.17 -2.09
N ALA A 125 -3.41 -6.47 -2.11
CA ALA A 125 -2.34 -7.11 -1.35
C ALA A 125 -1.37 -7.86 -2.26
#